data_AF-A0A7S4Q5K8-F1
#
_entry.id   AF-A0A7S4Q5K8-F1
#
_cell.length_a   1.000
_cell.length_b   1.000
_cell.length_c   1.000
_cell.angle_alpha   90.00
_cell.angle_beta   90.00
_cell.angle_gamma   90.00
#
_symmetry.space_group_name_H-M   'P 1'
#
loop_
_entity.id
_entity.type
_entity.pdbx_description
1 polymer ?
#
loop_
_entity_poly.entity_id
_entity_poly.type
_entity_poly.pdbx_seq_one_letter_code
_entity_poly.pdbx_strand_id
1 'polypeptide(L)'
;CLPPSPGQLHLHVSPSPCGPDPCDAYMQKLRRLVEEEEKVGQERVALFLSPGFDASAPGPCFPESWTSPIRVVRPQLPRRLRPLTPGSADLESLRSLEPAFDQSTEDGLRFRCYRLGSLETRSTQRPGGQEVLGAGFTAGEPEGELSGSDRVFKVTKCVAASPSAAGEKGAQAAGRPCHCLTLQTQPGDVILTERLPAGGVTWEENPEALESLAAGAKATPTTAAAATRAA
;
A
#
# COMPACT_ATOMS: atom_id res chain seq x y z
N CYS A 1 18.38 -14.58 86.60
CA CYS A 1 19.02 -15.40 85.57
C CYS A 1 18.03 -15.62 84.43
N LEU A 2 18.18 -14.85 83.34
CA LEU A 2 17.40 -14.98 82.11
C LEU A 2 18.29 -15.58 81.01
N PRO A 3 17.78 -16.48 80.16
CA PRO A 3 18.56 -17.10 79.10
C PRO A 3 18.78 -16.16 77.90
N PRO A 4 19.88 -16.32 77.14
CA PRO A 4 20.16 -15.49 75.97
C PRO A 4 19.24 -15.84 74.79
N SER A 5 18.80 -14.82 74.06
CA SER A 5 18.02 -14.93 72.84
C SER A 5 18.83 -15.58 71.71
N PRO A 6 18.23 -16.43 70.86
CA PRO A 6 18.91 -17.03 69.72
C PRO A 6 19.19 -15.97 68.65
N GLY A 7 20.47 -15.61 68.54
CA GLY A 7 20.99 -14.62 67.61
C GLY A 7 21.09 -15.15 66.18
N GLN A 8 20.54 -14.35 65.26
CA GLN A 8 20.98 -14.10 63.87
C GLN A 8 21.79 -15.20 63.18
N LEU A 9 21.09 -15.96 62.34
CA LEU A 9 21.70 -16.65 61.20
C LEU A 9 22.23 -15.60 60.22
N HIS A 10 23.53 -15.33 60.25
CA HIS A 10 24.23 -14.65 59.16
C HIS A 10 24.16 -15.55 57.93
N LEU A 11 23.19 -15.30 57.05
CA LEU A 11 23.18 -15.85 55.70
C LEU A 11 24.40 -15.27 54.98
N HIS A 12 25.44 -16.10 54.88
CA HIS A 12 26.59 -15.84 54.05
C HIS A 12 26.13 -15.88 52.59
N VAL A 13 25.67 -14.73 52.07
CA VAL A 13 25.37 -14.55 50.66
C VAL A 13 26.70 -14.73 49.92
N SER A 14 26.91 -15.92 49.38
CA SER A 14 28.02 -16.17 48.48
C SER A 14 27.82 -15.23 47.28
N PRO A 15 28.78 -14.36 46.95
CA PRO A 15 28.66 -13.52 45.77
C PRO A 15 28.54 -14.46 44.57
N SER A 16 27.36 -14.46 43.95
CA SER A 16 27.10 -15.27 42.76
C SER A 16 28.16 -14.98 41.70
N PRO A 17 28.61 -16.01 40.95
CA PRO A 17 29.72 -15.88 40.02
C PRO A 17 29.42 -14.81 38.98
N CYS A 18 30.45 -14.03 38.67
CA CYS A 18 30.49 -13.00 37.64
C CYS A 18 29.58 -13.31 36.46
N GLY A 19 28.77 -12.33 36.07
CA GLY A 19 28.20 -12.29 34.72
C GLY A 19 29.32 -12.42 33.70
N PRO A 20 29.02 -12.91 32.48
CA PRO A 20 30.03 -13.15 31.45
C PRO A 20 30.91 -11.91 31.32
N ASP A 21 32.21 -12.05 31.60
CA ASP A 21 33.16 -10.97 31.40
C ASP A 21 33.05 -10.55 29.93
N PRO A 22 32.59 -9.31 29.65
CA PRO A 22 32.41 -8.87 28.28
C PRO A 22 33.80 -8.63 27.71
N CYS A 23 34.41 -9.68 27.18
CA CYS A 23 35.66 -9.59 26.44
C CYS A 23 35.53 -8.48 25.39
N ASP A 24 36.54 -7.63 25.23
CA ASP A 24 36.51 -6.48 24.32
C ASP A 24 36.05 -6.86 22.91
N ALA A 25 36.44 -8.05 22.43
CA ALA A 25 36.03 -8.59 21.14
C ALA A 25 34.50 -8.77 21.03
N TYR A 26 33.83 -9.21 22.10
CA TYR A 26 32.38 -9.34 22.15
C TYR A 26 31.70 -7.97 22.11
N MET A 27 32.18 -7.00 22.90
CA MET A 27 31.62 -5.64 22.90
C MET A 27 31.80 -4.93 21.55
N GLN A 28 32.95 -5.12 20.89
CA GLN A 28 33.18 -4.60 19.54
C GLN A 28 32.22 -5.24 18.52
N LYS A 29 32.00 -6.56 18.61
CA LYS A 29 31.04 -7.26 17.76
C LYS A 29 29.62 -6.71 17.95
N LEU A 30 29.18 -6.49 19.19
CA LEU A 30 27.86 -5.91 19.46
C LEU A 30 27.71 -4.49 18.90
N ARG A 31 28.72 -3.62 19.07
CA ARG A 31 28.71 -2.28 18.48
C ARG A 31 28.54 -2.34 16.96
N ARG A 32 29.31 -3.20 16.29
CA ARG A 32 29.21 -3.40 14.85
C ARG A 32 27.81 -3.86 14.42
N LEU A 33 27.22 -4.82 15.15
CA LEU A 33 25.87 -5.30 14.85
C LEU A 33 24.80 -4.21 15.05
N VAL A 34 24.96 -3.34 16.05
CA VAL A 34 24.06 -2.20 16.27
C VAL A 34 24.16 -1.18 15.14
N GLU A 35 25.38 -0.88 14.69
CA GLU A 35 25.61 0.01 13.53
C GLU A 35 25.04 -0.58 12.22
N GLU A 36 25.20 -1.89 12.01
CA GLU A 36 24.62 -2.61 10.88
C GLU A 36 23.08 -2.54 10.91
N GLU A 37 22.44 -2.78 12.05
CA GLU A 37 20.98 -2.69 12.20
C GLU A 37 20.47 -1.26 11.99
N GLU A 38 21.17 -0.25 12.53
CA GLU A 38 20.80 1.15 12.33
C GLU A 38 20.81 1.52 10.84
N LYS A 39 21.82 1.05 10.09
CA LYS A 39 21.90 1.26 8.64
C LYS A 39 20.71 0.61 7.91
N VAL A 40 20.36 -0.63 8.26
CA VAL A 40 19.17 -1.30 7.68
C VAL A 40 17.90 -0.53 8.01
N GLY A 41 17.75 -0.01 9.23
CA GLY A 41 16.63 0.85 9.62
C GLY A 41 16.53 2.11 8.75
N GLN A 42 17.66 2.77 8.47
CA GLN A 42 17.69 3.94 7.57
C GLN A 42 17.32 3.57 6.13
N GLU A 43 17.81 2.43 5.61
CA GLU A 43 17.47 1.93 4.29
C GLU A 43 15.97 1.60 4.16
N ARG A 44 15.38 0.96 5.18
CA ARG A 44 13.92 0.71 5.25
C ARG A 44 13.13 2.01 5.16
N VAL A 45 13.50 3.02 5.95
CA VAL A 45 12.83 4.34 5.91
C VAL A 45 12.98 4.98 4.54
N ALA A 46 14.17 4.99 3.96
CA ALA A 46 14.41 5.57 2.64
C ALA A 46 13.60 4.88 1.54
N LEU A 47 13.56 3.55 1.52
CA LEU A 47 12.77 2.76 0.58
C LEU A 47 11.28 3.03 0.75
N PHE A 48 10.78 2.99 1.99
CA PHE A 48 9.38 3.27 2.30
C PHE A 48 8.95 4.68 1.89
N LEU A 49 9.82 5.67 2.04
CA LEU A 49 9.54 7.06 1.65
C LEU A 49 9.84 7.34 0.16
N SER A 50 10.22 6.33 -0.62
CA SER A 50 10.47 6.47 -2.06
C SER A 50 9.18 6.29 -2.88
N PRO A 51 8.99 6.99 -4.00
CA PRO A 51 7.77 6.85 -4.81
C PRO A 51 7.54 5.44 -5.36
N GLY A 52 8.57 4.58 -5.39
CA GLY A 52 8.50 3.21 -5.91
C GLY A 52 8.10 2.13 -4.90
N PHE A 53 7.90 2.47 -3.63
CA PHE A 53 7.45 1.50 -2.63
C PHE A 53 6.06 0.94 -2.97
N ASP A 54 5.94 -0.40 -2.92
CA ASP A 54 4.69 -1.13 -3.11
C ASP A 54 4.36 -1.88 -1.82
N ALA A 55 3.26 -1.50 -1.17
CA ALA A 55 2.78 -2.15 0.05
C ALA A 55 2.49 -3.66 -0.11
N SER A 56 2.20 -4.12 -1.33
CA SER A 56 1.97 -5.54 -1.63
C SER A 56 3.25 -6.33 -1.88
N ALA A 57 4.35 -5.63 -2.14
CA ALA A 57 5.67 -6.18 -2.42
C ALA A 57 6.76 -5.25 -1.87
N PRO A 58 6.84 -5.09 -0.53
CA PRO A 58 7.68 -4.07 0.11
C PRO A 58 9.19 -4.25 -0.17
N GLY A 59 9.60 -5.47 -0.51
CA GLY A 59 10.98 -5.81 -0.86
C GLY A 59 11.76 -6.46 0.30
N PRO A 60 13.02 -6.85 0.06
CA PRO A 60 13.80 -7.70 0.97
C PRO A 60 14.26 -6.99 2.25
N CYS A 61 14.21 -5.66 2.30
CA CYS A 61 14.58 -4.90 3.49
C CYS A 61 13.50 -4.96 4.59
N PHE A 62 12.30 -5.45 4.27
CA PHE A 62 11.16 -5.51 5.19
C PHE A 62 10.91 -6.94 5.67
N PRO A 63 10.23 -7.10 6.82
CA PRO A 63 9.85 -8.41 7.31
C PRO A 63 9.06 -9.21 6.28
N GLU A 64 9.38 -10.50 6.12
CA GLU A 64 8.66 -11.38 5.19
C GLU A 64 7.16 -11.46 5.53
N SER A 65 6.80 -11.25 6.80
CA SER A 65 5.42 -11.22 7.30
C SER A 65 4.57 -10.10 6.69
N TRP A 66 5.19 -9.05 6.14
CA TRP A 66 4.46 -7.97 5.45
C TRP A 66 4.00 -8.37 4.06
N THR A 67 4.67 -9.35 3.46
CA THR A 67 4.25 -9.96 2.20
C THR A 67 3.12 -10.93 2.50
N SER A 68 1.88 -10.55 2.17
CA SER A 68 0.74 -11.46 2.32
C SER A 68 1.00 -12.74 1.52
N PRO A 69 0.97 -13.93 2.15
CA PRO A 69 1.14 -15.20 1.44
C PRO A 69 0.00 -15.42 0.44
N ILE A 70 -1.14 -14.78 0.66
CA ILE A 70 -2.29 -14.78 -0.23
C ILE A 70 -2.24 -13.49 -1.04
N ARG A 71 -1.65 -13.60 -2.24
CA ARG A 71 -1.67 -12.53 -3.23
C ARG A 71 -3.06 -12.49 -3.86
N VAL A 72 -3.98 -11.78 -3.24
CA VAL A 72 -5.20 -11.37 -3.95
C VAL A 72 -4.74 -10.39 -5.01
N VAL A 73 -4.57 -10.89 -6.24
CA VAL A 73 -4.25 -10.07 -7.41
C VAL A 73 -5.48 -9.22 -7.70
N ARG A 74 -5.69 -8.18 -6.89
CA ARG A 74 -6.42 -7.01 -7.35
C ARG A 74 -5.44 -6.31 -8.27
N PRO A 75 -5.75 -6.17 -9.57
CA PRO A 75 -4.90 -5.41 -10.47
C PRO A 75 -4.95 -3.96 -10.01
N GLN A 76 -4.02 -3.58 -9.13
CA GLN A 76 -3.72 -2.20 -8.83
C GLN A 76 -2.85 -1.70 -9.95
N LEU A 77 -3.31 -0.64 -10.58
CA LEU A 77 -2.53 0.08 -11.57
C LEU A 77 -1.25 0.58 -10.91
N PRO A 78 -0.08 0.43 -11.55
CA PRO A 78 1.12 1.11 -11.09
C PRO A 78 0.86 2.61 -11.13
N ARG A 79 0.56 3.19 -9.97
CA ARG A 79 0.32 4.62 -9.84
C ARG A 79 1.67 5.31 -9.94
N ARG A 80 1.84 6.19 -10.93
CA ARG A 80 2.99 7.10 -10.95
C ARG A 80 2.79 8.16 -9.87
N LEU A 81 3.48 7.94 -8.75
CA LEU A 81 3.50 8.88 -7.64
C LEU A 81 4.48 10.02 -7.94
N ARG A 82 4.00 11.26 -7.84
CA ARG A 82 4.81 12.47 -7.92
C ARG A 82 5.04 13.00 -6.51
N PRO A 83 6.30 13.24 -6.11
CA PRO A 83 6.58 13.84 -4.81
C PRO A 83 5.88 15.19 -4.65
N LEU A 84 5.25 15.40 -3.50
CA LEU A 84 4.75 16.69 -3.08
C LEU A 84 5.82 17.47 -2.33
N THR A 85 5.69 18.79 -2.36
CA THR A 85 6.51 19.67 -1.54
C THR A 85 6.28 19.38 -0.05
N PRO A 86 7.34 19.29 0.76
CA PRO A 86 7.21 19.12 2.21
C PRO A 86 6.30 20.19 2.82
N GLY A 87 5.39 19.78 3.71
CA GLY A 87 4.46 20.70 4.41
C GLY A 87 3.08 20.87 3.76
N SER A 88 2.79 20.19 2.64
CA SER A 88 1.46 20.22 2.02
C SER A 88 0.39 19.41 2.77
N ALA A 89 0.80 18.50 3.66
CA ALA A 89 -0.09 17.63 4.43
C ALA A 89 0.06 17.89 5.92
N ASP A 90 -1.08 17.98 6.62
CA ASP A 90 -1.16 18.15 8.06
C ASP A 90 -1.41 16.79 8.74
N LEU A 91 -0.56 16.43 9.71
CA LEU A 91 -0.69 15.18 10.49
C LEU A 91 -2.05 15.09 11.20
N GLU A 92 -2.57 16.19 11.72
CA GLU A 92 -3.82 16.16 12.49
C GLU A 92 -5.01 15.74 11.62
N SER A 93 -5.03 16.21 10.36
CA SER A 93 -6.05 15.78 9.40
C SER A 93 -6.00 14.27 9.12
N LEU A 94 -4.78 13.69 9.06
CA LEU A 94 -4.56 12.27 8.75
C LEU A 94 -4.87 11.33 9.91
N ARG A 95 -4.76 11.78 11.17
CA ARG A 95 -5.05 10.96 12.35
C ARG A 95 -6.49 10.44 12.40
N SER A 96 -7.41 11.15 11.76
CA SER A 96 -8.81 10.74 11.63
C SER A 96 -9.06 9.69 10.55
N LEU A 97 -8.09 9.46 9.66
CA LEU A 97 -8.19 8.51 8.55
C LEU A 97 -7.66 7.14 8.96
N GLU A 98 -8.33 6.09 8.49
CA GLU A 98 -7.79 4.74 8.57
C GLU A 98 -6.64 4.59 7.56
N PRO A 99 -5.44 4.18 8.00
CA PRO A 99 -4.32 4.01 7.10
C PRO A 99 -4.57 2.84 6.13
N ALA A 100 -4.29 3.05 4.85
CA ALA A 100 -4.36 2.01 3.82
C ALA A 100 -3.26 0.95 3.98
N PHE A 101 -2.20 1.29 4.70
CA PHE A 101 -1.13 0.39 5.09
C PHE A 101 -0.66 0.79 6.48
N ASP A 102 -0.57 -0.17 7.39
CA ASP A 102 -0.09 0.04 8.75
C ASP A 102 0.62 -1.23 9.22
N GLN A 103 1.94 -1.15 9.32
CA GLN A 103 2.78 -2.28 9.71
C GLN A 103 3.92 -1.82 10.60
N SER A 104 4.43 -2.73 11.43
CA SER A 104 5.61 -2.49 12.29
C SER A 104 6.67 -3.57 12.05
N THR A 105 7.93 -3.18 12.15
CA THR A 105 9.09 -4.09 12.14
C THR A 105 9.33 -4.68 13.53
N GLU A 106 10.24 -5.63 13.63
CA GLU A 106 10.56 -6.36 14.86
C GLU A 106 11.15 -5.45 15.96
N ASP A 107 11.87 -4.39 15.56
CA ASP A 107 12.38 -3.34 16.44
C ASP A 107 11.31 -2.30 16.84
N GLY A 108 10.07 -2.45 16.33
CA GLY A 108 8.92 -1.62 16.66
C GLY A 108 8.83 -0.31 15.87
N LEU A 109 9.64 -0.13 14.81
CA LEU A 109 9.47 0.99 13.89
C LEU A 109 8.18 0.78 13.07
N ARG A 110 7.24 1.71 13.21
CA ARG A 110 5.93 1.64 12.57
C ARG A 110 5.88 2.52 11.33
N PHE A 111 5.26 1.99 10.28
CA PHE A 111 5.15 2.60 8.97
C PHE A 111 3.68 2.69 8.59
N ARG A 112 3.21 3.88 8.20
CA ARG A 112 1.82 4.07 7.78
C ARG A 112 1.71 4.78 6.44
N CYS A 113 0.76 4.34 5.64
CA CYS A 113 0.38 4.99 4.39
C CYS A 113 -1.08 5.40 4.46
N TYR A 114 -1.34 6.69 4.31
CA TYR A 114 -2.68 7.27 4.24
C TYR A 114 -3.00 7.59 2.78
N ARG A 115 -4.23 7.31 2.36
CA ARG A 115 -4.70 7.61 1.01
C ARG A 115 -6.00 8.40 1.07
N LEU A 116 -6.05 9.52 0.36
CA LEU A 116 -7.23 10.36 0.22
C LEU A 116 -7.36 10.78 -1.25
N GLY A 117 -8.18 10.06 -2.02
CA GLY A 117 -8.29 10.24 -3.47
C GLY A 117 -6.97 9.94 -4.19
N SER A 118 -6.40 10.97 -4.83
CA SER A 118 -5.10 10.92 -5.49
C SER A 118 -3.92 11.23 -4.55
N LEU A 119 -4.18 11.71 -3.33
CA LEU A 119 -3.13 12.00 -2.34
C LEU A 119 -2.71 10.72 -1.62
N GLU A 120 -1.41 10.48 -1.54
CA GLU A 120 -0.81 9.45 -0.71
C GLU A 120 0.21 10.09 0.23
N THR A 121 0.06 9.87 1.53
CA THR A 121 0.99 10.38 2.54
C THR A 121 1.57 9.25 3.35
N ARG A 122 2.88 9.27 3.58
CA ARG A 122 3.62 8.24 4.29
C ARG A 122 4.29 8.79 5.53
N SER A 123 4.11 8.08 6.63
CA SER A 123 4.65 8.44 7.94
C SER A 123 5.44 7.28 8.55
N THR A 124 6.34 7.64 9.46
CA THR A 124 7.09 6.69 10.28
C THR A 124 6.97 7.06 11.74
N GLN A 125 7.04 6.08 12.63
CA GLN A 125 6.98 6.28 14.07
C GLN A 125 7.94 5.31 14.77
N ARG A 126 8.94 5.87 15.46
CA ARG A 126 9.84 5.10 16.33
C ARG A 126 9.10 4.57 17.58
N PRO A 127 9.58 3.49 18.21
CA PRO A 127 9.00 2.99 19.47
C PRO A 127 8.95 4.08 20.54
N GLY A 128 7.74 4.36 21.06
CA GLY A 128 7.52 5.43 22.06
C GLY A 128 7.72 6.86 21.54
N GLY A 129 8.03 7.03 20.25
CA GLY A 129 8.19 8.32 19.59
C GLY A 129 6.88 8.87 19.04
N GLN A 130 6.91 10.14 18.64
CA GLN A 130 5.84 10.75 17.87
C GLN A 130 5.91 10.28 16.41
N GLU A 131 4.74 10.19 15.78
CA GLU A 131 4.63 9.96 14.35
C GLU A 131 5.10 11.18 13.56
N VAL A 132 5.89 10.94 12.50
CA VAL A 132 6.46 11.98 11.65
C VAL A 132 6.10 11.70 10.20
N LEU A 133 5.61 12.72 9.47
CA LEU A 133 5.45 12.64 8.03
C LEU A 133 6.81 12.60 7.34
N GLY A 134 7.04 11.55 6.56
CA GLY A 134 8.27 11.40 5.81
C GLY A 134 8.13 11.83 4.35
N ALA A 135 7.00 11.53 3.71
CA ALA A 135 6.78 11.85 2.31
C ALA A 135 5.30 12.03 1.99
N GLY A 136 5.00 12.93 1.06
CA GLY A 136 3.69 13.07 0.43
C GLY A 136 3.82 12.89 -1.07
N PHE A 137 2.80 12.31 -1.68
CA PHE A 137 2.73 12.05 -3.11
C PHE A 137 1.35 12.37 -3.65
N THR A 138 1.29 12.82 -4.89
CA THR A 138 0.07 12.73 -5.69
C THR A 138 0.23 11.61 -6.69
N ALA A 139 -0.76 10.73 -6.75
CA ALA A 139 -0.98 9.94 -7.95
C ALA A 139 -1.33 10.94 -9.04
N GLY A 140 -0.41 11.13 -9.99
CA GLY A 140 -0.75 11.88 -11.19
C GLY A 140 -1.92 11.17 -11.88
N GLU A 141 -2.85 11.95 -12.42
CA GLU A 141 -3.57 11.44 -13.59
C GLU A 141 -2.49 11.03 -14.60
N PRO A 142 -2.69 9.92 -15.32
CA PRO A 142 -1.74 9.55 -16.34
C PRO A 142 -1.68 10.69 -17.38
N GLU A 143 -0.66 11.54 -17.27
CA GLU A 143 -0.44 12.69 -18.16
C GLU A 143 0.08 12.25 -19.55
N GLY A 144 -0.26 11.03 -19.97
CA GLY A 144 -0.02 10.57 -21.33
C GLY A 144 -1.28 10.75 -22.14
N GLU A 145 -1.21 11.49 -23.25
CA GLU A 145 -1.96 11.04 -24.42
C GLU A 145 -1.57 9.59 -24.65
N LEU A 146 -2.56 8.70 -24.69
CA LEU A 146 -2.30 7.31 -25.00
C LEU A 146 -1.52 7.24 -26.30
N SER A 147 -0.29 6.74 -26.21
CA SER A 147 0.47 6.49 -27.41
C SER A 147 -0.23 5.33 -28.11
N GLY A 148 -0.57 5.46 -29.40
CA GLY A 148 -1.20 4.36 -30.15
C GLY A 148 -0.39 3.04 -30.15
N SER A 149 0.85 3.06 -29.65
CA SER A 149 1.70 1.89 -29.41
C SER A 149 1.62 1.28 -28.01
N ASP A 150 0.78 1.80 -27.11
CA ASP A 150 0.72 1.34 -25.72
C ASP A 150 0.16 -0.08 -25.64
N ARG A 151 0.91 -0.95 -24.97
CA ARG A 151 0.57 -2.36 -24.87
C ARG A 151 -0.60 -2.54 -23.89
N VAL A 152 -1.73 -3.03 -24.39
CA VAL A 152 -2.83 -3.51 -23.55
C VAL A 152 -2.41 -4.81 -22.87
N PHE A 153 -2.40 -4.81 -21.54
CA PHE A 153 -2.03 -6.00 -20.75
C PHE A 153 -3.23 -6.70 -20.12
N LYS A 154 -4.37 -6.01 -19.99
CA LYS A 154 -5.60 -6.58 -19.45
C LYS A 154 -6.81 -6.09 -20.21
N VAL A 155 -7.74 -6.99 -20.50
CA VAL A 155 -9.05 -6.66 -21.09
C VAL A 155 -10.13 -7.25 -20.21
N THR A 156 -11.00 -6.42 -19.65
CA THR A 156 -12.12 -6.88 -18.82
C THR A 156 -13.42 -6.60 -19.54
N LYS A 157 -14.21 -7.65 -19.78
CA LYS A 157 -15.57 -7.50 -20.28
C LYS A 157 -16.52 -7.35 -19.10
N CYS A 158 -17.25 -6.26 -19.11
CA CYS A 158 -18.21 -5.88 -18.09
C CYS A 158 -19.61 -5.83 -18.70
N VAL A 159 -20.60 -6.26 -17.92
CA VAL A 159 -22.01 -6.05 -18.25
C VAL A 159 -22.60 -5.20 -17.13
N ALA A 160 -22.89 -3.95 -17.45
CA ALA A 160 -23.49 -3.00 -16.52
C ALA A 160 -24.99 -2.87 -16.82
N ALA A 161 -25.79 -2.64 -15.79
CA ALA A 161 -27.15 -2.15 -16.01
C ALA A 161 -27.05 -0.72 -16.56
N SER A 162 -27.74 -0.41 -17.67
CA SER A 162 -27.81 0.96 -18.17
C SER A 162 -28.31 1.86 -17.03
N PRO A 163 -27.63 2.97 -16.69
CA PRO A 163 -28.23 3.96 -15.83
C PRO A 163 -29.50 4.44 -16.53
N SER A 164 -30.65 4.07 -15.99
CA SER A 164 -31.93 4.58 -16.46
C SER A 164 -31.84 6.10 -16.32
N ALA A 165 -31.89 6.84 -17.42
CA ALA A 165 -31.94 8.29 -17.38
C ALA A 165 -33.07 8.68 -16.40
N ALA A 166 -32.69 9.25 -15.27
CA ALA A 166 -33.60 9.59 -14.18
C ALA A 166 -34.40 10.82 -14.62
N GLY A 167 -35.37 10.63 -15.52
CA GLY A 167 -36.09 11.72 -16.18
C GLY A 167 -37.60 11.54 -16.24
N GLU A 168 -38.14 10.33 -16.36
CA GLU A 168 -39.57 10.19 -16.64
C GLU A 168 -40.25 9.22 -15.66
N LYS A 169 -41.10 9.79 -14.79
CA LYS A 169 -41.96 9.06 -13.84
C LYS A 169 -43.03 8.28 -14.62
N GLY A 170 -42.70 7.07 -15.08
CA GLY A 170 -43.70 6.21 -15.69
C GLY A 170 -43.11 4.90 -16.17
N ALA A 171 -43.45 3.81 -15.47
CA ALA A 171 -43.14 2.41 -15.77
C ALA A 171 -41.65 1.99 -15.65
N GLN A 172 -41.40 1.02 -14.76
CA GLN A 172 -40.14 0.26 -14.66
C GLN A 172 -39.91 -0.56 -15.95
N ALA A 173 -39.41 0.08 -17.00
CA ALA A 173 -38.79 -0.66 -18.09
C ALA A 173 -37.44 -1.19 -17.57
N ALA A 174 -37.29 -2.51 -17.49
CA ALA A 174 -36.01 -3.12 -17.19
C ALA A 174 -34.97 -2.62 -18.22
N GLY A 175 -34.02 -1.81 -17.76
CA GLY A 175 -32.98 -1.24 -18.62
C GLY A 175 -32.24 -2.33 -19.37
N ARG A 176 -32.00 -2.12 -20.66
CA ARG A 176 -31.21 -3.03 -21.48
C ARG A 176 -29.79 -3.12 -20.90
N PRO A 177 -29.17 -4.32 -20.82
CA PRO A 177 -27.79 -4.43 -20.36
C PRO A 177 -26.85 -3.72 -21.31
N CYS A 178 -25.93 -2.92 -20.77
CA CYS A 178 -24.83 -2.29 -21.50
C CYS A 178 -23.62 -3.23 -21.46
N HIS A 179 -23.05 -3.50 -22.63
CA HIS A 179 -21.81 -4.26 -22.75
C HIS A 179 -20.65 -3.29 -22.90
N CYS A 180 -19.77 -3.29 -21.91
CA CYS A 180 -18.55 -2.50 -21.93
C CYS A 180 -17.30 -3.37 -21.83
N LEU A 181 -16.21 -2.84 -22.35
CA LEU A 181 -14.89 -3.44 -22.33
C LEU A 181 -13.94 -2.40 -21.71
N THR A 182 -13.23 -2.77 -20.65
CA THR A 182 -12.15 -1.97 -20.10
C THR A 182 -10.81 -2.56 -20.55
N LEU A 183 -10.03 -1.75 -21.24
CA LEU A 183 -8.69 -2.09 -21.72
C LEU A 183 -7.70 -1.37 -20.82
N GLN A 184 -6.80 -2.12 -20.20
CA GLN A 184 -5.78 -1.59 -19.32
C GLN A 184 -4.43 -1.62 -20.03
N THR A 185 -3.79 -0.46 -20.15
CA THR A 185 -2.48 -0.32 -20.79
C THR A 185 -1.36 -0.53 -19.78
N GLN A 186 -0.18 -0.98 -20.23
CA GLN A 186 0.96 -1.23 -19.35
C GLN A 186 1.39 -0.01 -18.51
N PRO A 187 1.33 1.25 -19.03
CA PRO A 187 1.56 2.45 -18.23
C PRO A 187 0.51 2.68 -17.13
N GLY A 188 -0.66 2.08 -17.29
CA GLY A 188 -1.71 2.02 -16.28
C GLY A 188 -2.99 2.78 -16.63
N ASP A 189 -3.12 3.24 -17.86
CA ASP A 189 -4.35 3.85 -18.34
C ASP A 189 -5.47 2.83 -18.47
N VAL A 190 -6.70 3.34 -18.41
CA VAL A 190 -7.91 2.55 -18.67
C VAL A 190 -8.68 3.17 -19.80
N ILE A 191 -8.88 2.42 -20.88
CA ILE A 191 -9.80 2.78 -21.95
C ILE A 191 -11.10 2.03 -21.72
N LEU A 192 -12.21 2.75 -21.61
CA LEU A 192 -13.54 2.17 -21.62
C LEU A 192 -14.10 2.25 -23.03
N THR A 193 -14.56 1.11 -23.52
CA THR A 193 -15.31 1.02 -24.76
C THR A 193 -16.70 0.48 -24.50
N GLU A 194 -17.72 1.19 -24.93
CA GLU A 194 -19.12 0.80 -24.78
C GLU A 194 -19.79 0.67 -26.14
N ARG A 195 -20.57 -0.39 -26.32
CA ARG A 195 -21.44 -0.52 -27.49
C ARG A 195 -22.81 0.05 -27.19
N LEU A 196 -23.14 1.17 -27.84
CA LEU A 196 -24.42 1.86 -27.71
C LEU A 196 -25.57 1.02 -28.30
N PRO A 197 -26.83 1.25 -27.86
CA PRO A 197 -28.00 0.53 -28.39
C PRO A 197 -28.20 0.66 -29.90
N ALA A 198 -27.80 1.81 -30.48
CA ALA A 198 -27.84 2.09 -31.92
C ALA A 198 -26.76 1.34 -32.72
N GLY A 199 -25.90 0.56 -32.05
CA GLY A 199 -24.81 -0.19 -32.67
C GLY A 199 -23.49 0.57 -32.76
N GLY A 200 -23.48 1.88 -32.46
CA GLY A 200 -22.25 2.67 -32.34
C GLY A 200 -21.36 2.21 -31.18
N VAL A 201 -20.09 2.60 -31.22
CA VAL A 201 -19.12 2.32 -30.15
C VAL A 201 -18.55 3.64 -29.66
N THR A 202 -18.60 3.86 -28.34
CA THR A 202 -17.92 4.98 -27.69
C THR A 202 -16.59 4.50 -27.12
N TRP A 203 -15.64 5.42 -27.10
CA TRP A 203 -14.29 5.22 -26.58
C TRP A 203 -14.00 6.38 -25.63
N GLU A 204 -13.63 6.05 -24.40
CA GLU A 204 -13.34 7.03 -23.36
C GLU A 204 -12.07 6.62 -22.62
N GLU A 205 -11.11 7.53 -22.56
CA GLU A 205 -9.83 7.32 -21.88
C GLU A 205 -9.94 7.82 -20.45
N ASN A 206 -9.51 7.00 -19.49
CA ASN A 206 -9.49 7.28 -18.06
C ASN A 206 -10.82 7.85 -17.52
N PRO A 207 -11.97 7.15 -17.71
CA PRO A 207 -13.27 7.67 -17.32
C PRO A 207 -13.35 7.87 -15.79
N GLU A 208 -13.78 9.06 -15.36
CA GLU A 208 -13.93 9.40 -13.94
C GLU A 208 -14.91 8.46 -13.21
N ALA A 209 -15.91 7.95 -13.94
CA ALA A 209 -16.97 7.08 -13.40
C ALA A 209 -16.61 5.59 -13.36
N LEU A 210 -15.34 5.20 -13.57
CA LEU A 210 -14.94 3.79 -13.64
C LEU A 210 -15.31 3.00 -12.38
N GLU A 211 -15.14 3.59 -11.19
CA GLU A 211 -15.49 2.92 -9.92
C GLU A 211 -16.99 2.69 -9.77
N SER A 212 -17.82 3.68 -10.15
CA SER A 212 -19.28 3.55 -10.14
C SER A 212 -19.77 2.50 -11.13
N LEU A 213 -19.15 2.42 -12.31
CA LEU A 213 -19.40 1.36 -13.28
C LEU A 213 -18.99 -0.02 -12.74
N ALA A 214 -17.82 -0.12 -12.11
CA ALA A 214 -17.34 -1.37 -11.52
C ALA A 214 -18.24 -1.86 -10.38
N ALA A 215 -18.81 -0.96 -9.58
CA ALA A 215 -19.74 -1.30 -8.50
C ALA A 215 -21.05 -1.90 -9.01
N GLY A 216 -21.56 -1.44 -10.16
CA GLY A 216 -22.80 -1.92 -10.77
C GLY A 216 -22.63 -3.07 -11.77
N ALA A 217 -21.40 -3.32 -12.23
CA ALA A 217 -21.13 -4.30 -13.28
C ALA A 217 -20.96 -5.71 -12.73
N LYS A 218 -21.52 -6.69 -13.45
CA LYS A 218 -21.10 -8.08 -13.31
C LYS A 218 -19.89 -8.30 -14.22
N ALA A 219 -18.72 -8.40 -13.61
CA ALA A 219 -17.49 -8.73 -14.31
C ALA A 219 -17.48 -10.22 -14.69
N THR A 220 -17.18 -10.53 -15.94
CA THR A 220 -16.90 -11.90 -16.37
C THR A 220 -15.38 -12.16 -16.34
N PRO A 221 -14.93 -13.39 -16.04
CA PRO A 221 -13.51 -13.70 -15.93
C PRO A 221 -12.71 -13.22 -17.14
N THR A 222 -11.68 -12.44 -16.86
CA THR A 222 -10.74 -11.91 -17.84
C THR A 222 -9.91 -13.03 -18.44
N THR A 223 -9.92 -13.17 -19.77
CA THR A 223 -8.86 -13.88 -20.48
C THR A 223 -7.66 -12.95 -20.62
N ALA A 224 -6.47 -13.41 -20.20
CA ALA A 224 -5.24 -12.68 -20.46
C ALA A 224 -5.08 -12.53 -21.98
N ALA A 225 -4.92 -11.29 -22.45
CA ALA A 225 -4.69 -11.05 -23.87
C ALA A 225 -3.30 -11.59 -24.22
N ALA A 226 -3.24 -12.62 -25.08
CA ALA A 226 -1.99 -12.98 -25.73
C ALA A 226 -1.58 -11.80 -26.60
N ALA A 227 -0.39 -11.25 -26.34
CA ALA A 227 0.10 -10.09 -27.07
C ALA A 227 0.42 -10.48 -28.51
N THR A 228 -0.54 -10.29 -29.41
CA THR A 228 -0.30 -10.35 -30.85
C THR A 228 0.26 -8.99 -31.26
N ARG A 229 1.54 -8.94 -31.61
CA ARG A 229 2.13 -7.76 -32.25
C ARG A 229 1.39 -7.52 -33.56
N ALA A 230 0.68 -6.39 -33.68
CA ALA A 230 0.25 -5.90 -34.98
C ALA A 230 1.52 -5.50 -35.75
N ALA A 231 1.70 -6.10 -36.93
CA ALA A 231 2.83 -5.83 -37.84
C ALA A 231 2.59 -4.54 -38.62
#